data_AF-A0A955WP45-F1
#
_entry.id   AF-A0A955WP45-F1
#
_cell.length_a   1.000
_cell.length_b   1.000
_cell.length_c   1.000
_cell.angle_alpha   90.00
_cell.angle_beta   90.00
_cell.angle_gamma   90.00
#
_symmetry.space_group_name_H-M   'P 1'
#
loop_
_entity.id
_entity.type
_entity.pdbx_description
1 polymer ?
#
loop_
_entity_poly.entity_id
_entity_poly.type
_entity_poly.pdbx_seq_one_letter_code
_entity_poly.pdbx_strand_id
1 'polypeptide(L)'
;MSEATASARPQCRRRGSARRSASRRRAKRATPRVYCAPRRTDQEVAMSTRAFVPVGCAVVTVSDTRTFETDKSGAVIVDRLTAMGHPIIDRRIVRDEQSVITELVAEYVDRDDVTVVVLTGGTGLTRRDVTPDAIAALGTKHIPGFGELFRWLSYADIGSSTIQSRADAWLCGTTLVFALPGSTGAVTLAMDRILVEQLDARHRPCNFIELLPRILG
;
A
#
# COMPACT_ATOMS: atom_id res chain seq x y z
N MET A 1 -22.80 52.68 23.76
CA MET A 1 -24.22 52.40 23.46
C MET A 1 -24.22 51.22 22.48
N SER A 2 -24.39 49.99 22.99
CA SER A 2 -25.67 49.22 23.02
C SER A 2 -26.24 49.01 21.61
N GLU A 3 -26.70 47.85 21.18
CA GLU A 3 -26.99 46.57 21.82
C GLU A 3 -27.36 45.56 20.73
N ALA A 4 -27.47 44.29 21.09
CA ALA A 4 -27.82 43.18 20.21
C ALA A 4 -29.35 43.00 20.01
N THR A 5 -29.68 42.04 19.11
CA THR A 5 -30.81 41.07 19.15
C THR A 5 -32.08 41.22 18.30
N ALA A 6 -32.60 40.02 17.98
CA ALA A 6 -33.95 39.57 17.59
C ALA A 6 -34.32 39.59 16.10
N SER A 7 -34.55 38.46 15.40
CA SER A 7 -35.53 37.36 15.58
C SER A 7 -36.99 37.78 15.44
N ALA A 8 -37.63 37.40 14.32
CA ALA A 8 -39.01 36.88 14.30
C ALA A 8 -39.44 36.40 12.89
N ARG A 9 -39.95 35.17 12.80
CA ARG A 9 -40.78 34.68 11.68
C ARG A 9 -42.22 35.20 11.82
N PRO A 10 -43.01 35.25 10.73
CA PRO A 10 -44.44 35.00 10.83
C PRO A 10 -44.98 33.93 9.85
N GLN A 11 -45.56 32.91 10.48
CA GLN A 11 -46.80 32.18 10.22
C GLN A 11 -47.45 32.12 8.82
N CYS A 12 -47.57 30.86 8.39
CA CYS A 12 -48.67 30.17 7.71
C CYS A 12 -50.02 30.90 7.54
N ARG A 13 -50.51 30.97 6.29
CA ARG A 13 -51.95 31.01 5.97
C ARG A 13 -52.32 29.86 5.03
N ARG A 14 -53.33 29.10 5.45
CA ARG A 14 -54.03 28.05 4.69
C ARG A 14 -55.15 28.65 3.82
N ARG A 15 -55.41 27.99 2.68
CA ARG A 15 -56.69 27.74 1.95
C ARG A 15 -56.39 27.73 0.44
N GLY A 16 -56.84 26.81 -0.40
CA GLY A 16 -57.64 25.61 -0.21
C GLY A 16 -57.79 24.84 -1.54
N SER A 17 -57.98 23.52 -1.41
CA SER A 17 -58.88 22.66 -2.19
C SER A 17 -59.18 23.00 -3.66
N ALA A 18 -58.57 22.24 -4.58
CA ALA A 18 -59.24 21.81 -5.81
C ALA A 18 -59.07 20.30 -6.01
N ARG A 19 -60.20 19.58 -5.96
CA ARG A 19 -60.32 18.14 -6.23
C ARG A 19 -60.04 17.88 -7.72
N ARG A 20 -59.17 16.91 -8.02
CA ARG A 20 -59.21 16.16 -9.28
C ARG A 20 -59.13 14.68 -8.99
N SER A 21 -60.20 13.99 -9.36
CA SER A 21 -60.36 12.55 -9.41
C SER A 21 -59.45 11.95 -10.47
N ALA A 22 -58.55 11.06 -10.06
CA ALA A 22 -57.81 10.20 -10.96
C ALA A 22 -57.92 8.74 -10.46
N SER A 23 -58.87 8.04 -11.08
CA SER A 23 -58.77 6.69 -11.59
C SER A 23 -57.67 5.77 -11.04
N ARG A 24 -58.12 4.66 -10.47
CA ARG A 24 -57.36 3.49 -10.00
C ARG A 24 -56.36 2.98 -11.05
N ARG A 25 -55.08 2.96 -10.69
CA ARG A 25 -54.20 1.80 -10.94
C ARG A 25 -53.34 1.56 -9.71
N ARG A 26 -53.69 0.52 -8.95
CA ARG A 26 -52.95 0.03 -7.79
C ARG A 26 -51.60 -0.49 -8.31
N ALA A 27 -50.55 0.34 -8.23
CA ALA A 27 -49.19 -0.12 -8.48
C ALA A 27 -48.92 -1.29 -7.53
N LYS A 28 -48.67 -2.48 -8.09
CA LYS A 28 -48.23 -3.64 -7.33
C LYS A 28 -46.93 -3.23 -6.65
N ARG A 29 -46.94 -3.11 -5.31
CA ARG A 29 -45.73 -2.96 -4.51
C ARG A 29 -44.80 -4.12 -4.89
N ALA A 30 -43.71 -3.82 -5.58
CA ALA A 30 -42.61 -4.75 -5.70
C ALA A 30 -42.07 -4.96 -4.29
N THR A 31 -42.21 -6.18 -3.77
CA THR A 31 -41.50 -6.60 -2.57
C THR A 31 -40.00 -6.45 -2.84
N PRO A 32 -39.21 -5.90 -1.91
CA PRO A 32 -37.77 -5.95 -2.05
C PRO A 32 -37.40 -7.43 -2.08
N ARG A 33 -36.90 -7.92 -3.21
CA ARG A 33 -36.19 -9.19 -3.27
C ARG A 33 -34.95 -9.01 -2.40
N VAL A 34 -35.06 -9.40 -1.13
CA VAL A 34 -33.90 -9.68 -0.30
C VAL A 34 -33.15 -10.76 -1.06
N TYR A 35 -32.02 -10.39 -1.67
CA TYR A 35 -31.09 -11.37 -2.20
C TYR A 35 -30.46 -12.04 -0.98
N CYS A 36 -31.12 -13.10 -0.49
CA CYS A 36 -30.53 -13.98 0.49
C CYS A 36 -29.42 -14.71 -0.28
N ALA A 37 -28.20 -14.17 -0.21
CA ALA A 37 -27.03 -14.89 -0.66
C ALA A 37 -27.09 -16.28 -0.01
N PRO A 38 -26.82 -17.37 -0.76
CA PRO A 38 -26.83 -18.70 -0.17
C PRO A 38 -25.92 -18.66 1.06
N ARG A 39 -26.44 -19.13 2.20
CA ARG A 39 -25.62 -19.42 3.37
C ARG A 39 -24.44 -20.21 2.85
N ARG A 40 -23.21 -19.73 3.08
CA ARG A 40 -21.99 -20.48 2.81
C ARG A 40 -22.12 -21.80 3.57
N THR A 41 -22.64 -22.81 2.89
CA THR A 41 -22.60 -24.19 3.34
C THR A 41 -21.14 -24.55 3.33
N ASP A 42 -20.55 -24.72 4.50
CA ASP A 42 -19.49 -25.68 4.84
C ASP A 42 -18.60 -26.15 3.69
N GLN A 43 -18.11 -25.22 2.87
CA GLN A 43 -16.88 -25.41 2.12
C GLN A 43 -15.79 -25.09 3.12
N GLU A 44 -15.52 -26.14 3.91
CA GLU A 44 -14.28 -26.44 4.59
C GLU A 44 -13.21 -25.37 4.37
N VAL A 45 -12.88 -24.76 5.50
CA VAL A 45 -11.57 -24.22 5.80
C VAL A 45 -10.54 -25.32 5.53
N ALA A 46 -10.20 -25.54 4.25
CA ALA A 46 -9.00 -26.26 3.88
C ALA A 46 -7.84 -25.34 4.28
N MET A 47 -7.35 -25.58 5.50
CA MET A 47 -6.12 -24.99 6.02
C MET A 47 -5.06 -25.16 4.94
N SER A 48 -4.66 -24.04 4.33
CA SER A 48 -3.81 -24.02 3.14
C SER A 48 -2.49 -24.75 3.44
N THR A 49 -2.32 -25.94 2.89
CA THR A 49 -1.11 -26.80 3.00
C THR A 49 0.06 -26.28 2.16
N ARG A 50 0.01 -25.04 1.67
CA ARG A 50 1.10 -24.47 0.88
C ARG A 50 2.34 -24.26 1.74
N ALA A 51 3.48 -24.70 1.20
CA ALA A 51 4.78 -24.41 1.79
C ALA A 51 5.11 -22.93 1.61
N PHE A 52 5.90 -22.40 2.55
CA PHE A 52 6.59 -21.14 2.34
C PHE A 52 7.62 -21.31 1.21
N VAL A 53 7.79 -20.27 0.40
CA VAL A 53 8.76 -20.24 -0.69
C VAL A 53 9.73 -19.08 -0.42
N PRO A 54 10.99 -19.37 -0.03
CA PRO A 54 11.98 -18.33 0.18
C PRO A 54 12.34 -17.68 -1.16
N VAL A 55 12.64 -16.38 -1.11
CA VAL A 55 13.11 -15.58 -2.24
C VAL A 55 14.26 -14.70 -1.79
N GLY A 56 15.23 -14.46 -2.66
CA GLY A 56 16.40 -13.63 -2.34
C GLY A 56 16.01 -12.17 -2.21
N CYS A 57 16.41 -11.54 -1.10
CA CYS A 57 16.08 -10.15 -0.81
C CYS A 57 17.35 -9.29 -0.68
N ALA A 58 17.33 -8.11 -1.30
CA ALA A 58 18.29 -7.05 -1.05
C ALA A 58 17.64 -5.90 -0.26
N VAL A 59 18.37 -5.35 0.70
CA VAL A 59 17.90 -4.22 1.53
C VAL A 59 18.81 -3.02 1.32
N VAL A 60 18.23 -1.86 0.99
CA VAL A 60 18.98 -0.64 0.72
C VAL A 60 18.48 0.50 1.59
N THR A 61 19.38 1.10 2.37
CA THR A 61 19.09 2.33 3.09
C THR A 61 19.65 3.51 2.32
N VAL A 62 18.78 4.40 1.87
CA VAL A 62 19.15 5.64 1.18
C VAL A 62 19.32 6.74 2.22
N SER A 63 20.57 7.11 2.52
CA SER A 63 20.88 8.13 3.51
C SER A 63 22.29 8.70 3.36
N ASP A 64 22.41 10.01 3.56
CA ASP A 64 23.69 10.71 3.61
C ASP A 64 24.45 10.58 4.93
N THR A 65 23.79 10.10 5.99
CA THR A 65 24.31 10.18 7.36
C THR A 65 24.25 8.87 8.13
N ARG A 66 23.48 7.88 7.66
CA ARG A 66 23.37 6.60 8.35
C ARG A 66 24.60 5.74 8.13
N THR A 67 24.86 4.92 9.14
CA THR A 67 25.79 3.80 9.15
C THR A 67 25.02 2.54 9.54
N PHE A 68 25.61 1.36 9.42
CA PHE A 68 24.90 0.13 9.80
C PHE A 68 24.49 0.09 11.29
N GLU A 69 25.27 0.73 12.16
CA GLU A 69 24.97 0.83 13.60
C GLU A 69 23.78 1.76 13.88
N THR A 70 23.56 2.76 13.03
CA THR A 70 22.50 3.78 13.21
C THR A 70 21.29 3.55 12.32
N ASP A 71 21.39 2.60 11.37
CA ASP A 71 20.35 2.22 10.43
C ASP A 71 19.29 1.30 11.06
N LYS A 72 18.42 1.91 11.87
CA LYS A 72 17.29 1.21 12.51
C LYS A 72 16.25 0.74 11.50
N SER A 73 16.01 1.50 10.44
CA SER A 73 14.98 1.19 9.44
C SER A 73 15.39 0.00 8.57
N GLY A 74 16.62 -0.03 8.06
CA GLY A 74 17.15 -1.20 7.36
C GLY A 74 17.25 -2.43 8.25
N ALA A 75 17.57 -2.26 9.55
CA ALA A 75 17.54 -3.37 10.51
C ALA A 75 16.14 -3.99 10.64
N VAL A 76 15.08 -3.17 10.77
CA VAL A 76 13.69 -3.68 10.83
C VAL A 76 13.33 -4.48 9.57
N ILE A 77 13.72 -4.02 8.38
CA ILE A 77 13.44 -4.74 7.13
C ILE A 77 14.13 -6.11 7.14
N VAL A 78 15.42 -6.15 7.50
CA VAL A 78 16.19 -7.39 7.62
C VAL A 78 15.54 -8.34 8.63
N ASP A 79 15.18 -7.85 9.81
CA ASP A 79 14.58 -8.66 10.86
C ASP A 79 13.25 -9.30 10.40
N ARG A 80 12.40 -8.55 9.69
CA ARG A 80 11.12 -9.06 9.21
C ARG A 80 11.27 -10.09 8.09
N LEU A 81 12.13 -9.81 7.11
CA LEU A 81 12.38 -10.73 6.00
C LEU A 81 13.02 -12.03 6.48
N THR A 82 14.03 -11.94 7.35
CA THR A 82 14.69 -13.12 7.93
C THR A 82 13.77 -13.92 8.83
N ALA A 83 12.92 -13.27 9.64
CA ALA A 83 11.93 -13.95 10.47
C ALA A 83 10.90 -14.74 9.66
N MET A 84 10.59 -14.33 8.43
CA MET A 84 9.76 -15.11 7.51
C MET A 84 10.50 -16.30 6.89
N GLY A 85 11.83 -16.24 6.82
CA GLY A 85 12.69 -17.23 6.17
C GLY A 85 13.24 -16.79 4.81
N HIS A 86 13.11 -15.52 4.42
CA HIS A 86 13.75 -14.99 3.21
C HIS A 86 15.25 -14.73 3.47
N PRO A 87 16.16 -15.24 2.62
CA PRO A 87 17.58 -14.91 2.72
C PRO A 87 17.85 -13.45 2.32
N ILE A 88 18.67 -12.77 3.12
CA ILE A 88 19.23 -11.45 2.76
C ILE A 88 20.48 -11.69 1.94
N ILE A 89 20.38 -11.40 0.65
CA ILE A 89 21.43 -11.59 -0.34
C ILE A 89 22.44 -10.44 -0.30
N ASP A 90 21.95 -9.22 -0.08
CA ASP A 90 22.78 -8.04 0.07
C ASP A 90 22.10 -7.01 0.98
N ARG A 91 22.91 -6.20 1.68
CA ARG A 91 22.46 -5.05 2.45
C ARG A 91 23.43 -3.89 2.24
N ARG A 92 22.93 -2.78 1.70
CA ARG A 92 23.75 -1.57 1.42
C ARG A 92 23.17 -0.31 2.04
N ILE A 93 24.05 0.66 2.29
CA ILE A 93 23.68 2.05 2.57
C ILE A 93 24.27 2.90 1.46
N VAL A 94 23.44 3.71 0.80
CA VAL A 94 23.85 4.55 -0.33
C VAL A 94 23.45 6.00 -0.14
N ARG A 95 24.12 6.89 -0.87
CA ARG A 95 23.79 8.32 -0.92
C ARG A 95 22.45 8.57 -1.59
N ASP A 96 21.78 9.65 -1.20
CA ASP A 96 20.50 10.08 -1.78
C ASP A 96 20.74 10.80 -3.12
N GLU A 97 21.18 10.00 -4.10
CA GLU A 97 21.56 10.43 -5.44
C GLU A 97 20.93 9.50 -6.47
N GLN A 98 20.25 10.08 -7.46
CA GLN A 98 19.44 9.30 -8.41
C GLN A 98 20.29 8.29 -9.19
N SER A 99 21.46 8.69 -9.69
CA SER A 99 22.35 7.78 -10.42
C SER A 99 22.80 6.61 -9.56
N VAL A 100 23.18 6.86 -8.30
CA VAL A 100 23.64 5.81 -7.37
C VAL A 100 22.52 4.81 -7.09
N ILE A 101 21.30 5.28 -6.85
CA ILE A 101 20.15 4.41 -6.60
C ILE A 101 19.79 3.62 -7.86
N THR A 102 19.72 4.28 -9.02
CA THR A 102 19.41 3.64 -10.31
C THR A 102 20.46 2.57 -10.66
N GLU A 103 21.75 2.88 -10.58
CA GLU A 103 22.82 1.91 -10.88
C GLU A 103 22.76 0.69 -9.96
N LEU A 104 22.52 0.90 -8.67
CA LEU A 104 22.40 -0.20 -7.71
C LEU A 104 21.15 -1.07 -7.97
N VAL A 105 20.00 -0.45 -8.25
CA VAL A 105 18.79 -1.21 -8.54
C VAL A 105 18.94 -1.97 -9.86
N ALA A 106 19.60 -1.39 -10.88
CA ALA A 106 19.92 -2.09 -12.12
C ALA A 106 20.83 -3.30 -11.88
N GLU A 107 21.87 -3.16 -11.04
CA GLU A 107 22.73 -4.28 -10.61
C GLU A 107 21.90 -5.43 -10.02
N TYR A 108 20.90 -5.13 -9.18
CA TYR A 108 20.03 -6.16 -8.61
C TYR A 108 19.02 -6.74 -9.61
N VAL A 109 18.58 -5.97 -10.60
CA VAL A 109 17.68 -6.46 -11.66
C VAL A 109 18.40 -7.46 -12.56
N ASP A 110 19.71 -7.29 -12.78
CA ASP A 110 20.54 -8.19 -13.60
C ASP A 110 20.99 -9.45 -12.84
N ARG A 111 20.59 -9.61 -11.58
CA ARG A 111 21.01 -10.69 -10.69
C ARG A 111 19.89 -11.71 -10.45
N ASP A 112 20.12 -12.95 -10.91
CA ASP A 112 19.16 -14.06 -10.73
C ASP A 112 18.94 -14.47 -9.26
N ASP A 113 19.86 -14.11 -8.36
CA ASP A 113 19.75 -14.39 -6.92
C ASP A 113 18.93 -13.34 -6.15
N VAL A 114 18.54 -12.22 -6.78
CA VAL A 114 17.76 -11.14 -6.15
C VAL A 114 16.38 -11.01 -6.77
N THR A 115 15.36 -11.40 -6.01
CA THR A 115 13.95 -11.33 -6.45
C THR A 115 13.23 -10.10 -5.91
N VAL A 116 13.62 -9.64 -4.72
CA VAL A 116 12.98 -8.52 -4.01
C VAL A 116 14.03 -7.52 -3.56
N VAL A 117 13.82 -6.25 -3.85
CA VAL A 117 14.61 -5.14 -3.33
C VAL A 117 13.71 -4.24 -2.48
N VAL A 118 14.08 -4.01 -1.23
CA VAL A 118 13.38 -3.08 -0.34
C VAL A 118 14.30 -1.92 0.00
N LEU A 119 13.92 -0.72 -0.42
CA LEU A 119 14.62 0.52 -0.14
C LEU A 119 13.92 1.29 0.99
N THR A 120 14.68 1.98 1.83
CA THR A 120 14.15 2.91 2.83
C THR A 120 14.91 4.24 2.80
N GLY A 121 14.18 5.36 2.76
CA GLY A 121 14.74 6.71 2.66
C GLY A 121 14.50 7.37 1.30
N GLY A 122 14.79 8.67 1.19
CA GLY A 122 14.71 9.44 -0.07
C GLY A 122 13.32 9.53 -0.73
N THR A 123 12.22 9.32 0.02
CA THR A 123 10.83 9.38 -0.49
C THR A 123 10.07 10.64 -0.09
N GLY A 124 10.74 11.65 0.47
CA GLY A 124 10.12 12.94 0.83
C GLY A 124 9.82 13.81 -0.39
N LEU A 125 9.66 15.12 -0.13
CA LEU A 125 9.33 16.15 -1.12
C LEU A 125 10.47 17.15 -1.35
N THR A 126 11.63 16.96 -0.71
CA THR A 126 12.77 17.86 -0.92
C THR A 126 13.50 17.52 -2.22
N ARG A 127 14.39 18.40 -2.68
CA ARG A 127 15.21 18.15 -3.88
C ARG A 127 16.14 16.94 -3.76
N ARG A 128 16.43 16.50 -2.54
CA ARG A 128 17.29 15.34 -2.29
C ARG A 128 16.51 14.03 -2.42
N ASP A 129 15.22 14.05 -2.08
CA ASP A 129 14.38 12.87 -2.10
C ASP A 129 14.08 12.41 -3.53
N VAL A 130 14.87 11.46 -4.04
CA VAL A 130 14.81 11.00 -5.44
C VAL A 130 14.58 9.50 -5.59
N THR A 131 14.33 8.77 -4.50
CA THR A 131 14.23 7.29 -4.53
C THR A 131 13.10 6.78 -5.42
N PRO A 132 11.85 7.28 -5.35
CA PRO A 132 10.79 6.85 -6.26
C PRO A 132 11.11 7.15 -7.73
N ASP A 133 11.75 8.29 -8.01
CA ASP A 133 12.10 8.74 -9.36
C ASP A 133 13.22 7.88 -9.96
N ALA A 134 14.20 7.46 -9.15
CA ALA A 134 15.25 6.52 -9.53
C ALA A 134 14.68 5.16 -9.92
N ILE A 135 13.75 4.62 -9.12
CA ILE A 135 13.14 3.31 -9.37
C ILE A 135 12.24 3.36 -10.61
N ALA A 136 11.43 4.42 -10.75
CA ALA A 136 10.55 4.59 -11.90
C ALA A 136 11.31 4.62 -13.24
N ALA A 137 12.54 5.12 -13.27
CA ALA A 137 13.39 5.12 -14.46
C ALA A 137 13.76 3.71 -14.96
N LEU A 138 13.69 2.70 -14.10
CA LEU A 138 13.94 1.28 -14.41
C LEU A 138 12.65 0.45 -14.48
N GLY A 139 11.51 1.06 -14.16
CA GLY A 139 10.24 0.38 -13.97
C GLY A 139 9.71 -0.24 -15.26
N THR A 140 9.51 -1.56 -15.26
CA THR A 140 8.79 -2.28 -16.30
C THR A 140 7.28 -2.18 -16.10
N LYS A 141 6.82 -2.25 -14.84
CA LYS A 141 5.40 -2.11 -14.50
C LYS A 141 5.22 -1.46 -13.15
N HIS A 142 4.43 -0.39 -13.11
CA HIS A 142 4.08 0.30 -11.86
C HIS A 142 3.10 -0.52 -11.01
N ILE A 143 3.26 -0.49 -9.69
CA ILE A 143 2.37 -1.13 -8.71
C ILE A 143 1.75 -0.03 -7.82
N PRO A 144 0.87 0.84 -8.36
CA PRO A 144 0.36 2.01 -7.64
C PRO A 144 -0.39 1.65 -6.36
N GLY A 145 -1.03 0.48 -6.34
CA GLY A 145 -1.77 -0.03 -5.19
C GLY A 145 -0.92 -0.16 -3.92
N PHE A 146 0.40 -0.32 -4.04
CA PHE A 146 1.29 -0.33 -2.87
C PHE A 146 1.31 1.02 -2.16
N GLY A 147 1.62 2.09 -2.89
CA GLY A 147 1.66 3.44 -2.34
C GLY A 147 0.29 3.92 -1.86
N GLU A 148 -0.78 3.55 -2.58
CA GLU A 148 -2.16 3.85 -2.19
C GLU A 148 -2.55 3.18 -0.86
N LEU A 149 -2.33 1.87 -0.73
CA LEU A 149 -2.62 1.14 0.50
C LEU A 149 -1.76 1.63 1.66
N PHE A 150 -0.48 1.87 1.41
CA PHE A 150 0.43 2.42 2.42
C PHE A 150 -0.07 3.75 2.96
N ARG A 151 -0.48 4.68 2.08
CA ARG A 151 -1.02 5.99 2.51
C ARG A 151 -2.36 5.88 3.21
N TRP A 152 -3.22 4.93 2.80
CA TRP A 152 -4.48 4.65 3.49
C TRP A 152 -4.25 4.16 4.93
N LEU A 153 -3.32 3.21 5.11
CA LEU A 153 -2.91 2.73 6.43
C LEU A 153 -2.24 3.83 7.25
N SER A 154 -1.34 4.58 6.64
CA SER A 154 -0.60 5.68 7.29
C SER A 154 -1.52 6.81 7.71
N TYR A 155 -2.61 7.07 7.00
CA TYR A 155 -3.60 8.07 7.41
C TYR A 155 -4.23 7.71 8.76
N ALA A 156 -4.48 6.42 9.01
CA ALA A 156 -5.01 5.97 10.29
C ALA A 156 -3.99 6.11 11.45
N ASP A 157 -2.70 6.08 11.13
CA ASP A 157 -1.60 6.16 12.12
C ASP A 157 -1.16 7.62 12.38
N ILE A 158 -0.83 8.37 11.32
CA ILE A 158 -0.22 9.70 11.37
C ILE A 158 -1.07 10.81 10.74
N GLY A 159 -2.31 10.52 10.33
CA GLY A 159 -3.22 11.49 9.74
C GLY A 159 -2.73 12.08 8.42
N SER A 160 -2.97 13.38 8.22
CA SER A 160 -2.63 14.09 6.97
C SER A 160 -1.14 14.15 6.66
N SER A 161 -0.26 13.90 7.64
CA SER A 161 1.19 13.83 7.44
C SER A 161 1.60 12.79 6.39
N THR A 162 0.76 11.78 6.14
CA THR A 162 1.00 10.78 5.08
C THR A 162 1.18 11.37 3.68
N ILE A 163 0.67 12.58 3.41
CA ILE A 163 0.80 13.25 2.11
C ILE A 163 2.27 13.63 1.81
N GLN A 164 3.12 13.77 2.84
CA GLN A 164 4.52 14.13 2.68
C GLN A 164 5.42 12.98 2.22
N SER A 165 4.86 11.77 2.06
CA SER A 165 5.61 10.58 1.70
C SER A 165 5.17 10.01 0.35
N ARG A 166 6.16 9.69 -0.48
CA ARG A 166 6.03 9.10 -1.82
C ARG A 166 6.42 7.62 -1.82
N ALA A 167 5.96 6.84 -0.84
CA ALA A 167 6.14 5.38 -0.87
C ALA A 167 5.55 4.81 -2.17
N ASP A 168 6.31 3.92 -2.82
CA ASP A 168 6.03 3.46 -4.18
C ASP A 168 6.57 2.05 -4.42
N ALA A 169 6.07 1.38 -5.45
CA ALA A 169 6.55 0.04 -5.83
C ALA A 169 6.47 -0.21 -7.33
N TRP A 170 7.45 -0.95 -7.84
CA TRP A 170 7.60 -1.27 -9.24
C TRP A 170 8.05 -2.70 -9.43
N LEU A 171 7.66 -3.30 -10.55
CA LEU A 171 8.37 -4.43 -11.14
C LEU A 171 9.43 -3.86 -12.10
N CYS A 172 10.70 -4.19 -11.88
CA CYS A 172 11.84 -3.83 -12.71
C CYS A 172 12.43 -5.10 -13.30
N GLY A 173 12.27 -5.33 -14.60
CA GLY A 173 12.50 -6.64 -15.22
C GLY A 173 11.61 -7.69 -14.56
N THR A 174 12.23 -8.59 -13.80
CA THR A 174 11.56 -9.63 -13.01
C THR A 174 11.67 -9.41 -11.50
N THR A 175 12.31 -8.32 -11.07
CA THR A 175 12.59 -8.00 -9.67
C THR A 175 11.56 -7.04 -9.10
N LEU A 176 11.01 -7.37 -7.93
CA LEU A 176 10.06 -6.52 -7.22
C LEU A 176 10.82 -5.48 -6.39
N VAL A 177 10.54 -4.20 -6.61
CA VAL A 177 11.25 -3.09 -5.96
C VAL A 177 10.27 -2.22 -5.17
N PHE A 178 10.51 -2.05 -3.88
CA PHE A 178 9.66 -1.29 -2.95
C PHE A 178 10.43 -0.12 -2.34
N ALA A 179 9.91 1.10 -2.48
CA ALA A 179 10.43 2.30 -1.85
C ALA A 179 9.62 2.65 -0.60
N LEU A 180 10.25 2.52 0.56
CA LEU A 180 9.66 2.85 1.86
C LEU A 180 10.20 4.19 2.38
N PRO A 181 9.43 4.89 3.24
CA PRO A 181 9.94 6.10 3.88
C PRO A 181 11.09 5.79 4.85
N GLY A 182 11.89 6.80 5.19
CA GLY A 182 13.06 6.61 6.07
C GLY A 182 12.71 6.39 7.55
N SER A 183 11.49 6.69 7.99
CA SER A 183 11.10 6.56 9.40
C SER A 183 10.84 5.10 9.76
N THR A 184 11.32 4.68 10.93
CA THR A 184 11.16 3.29 11.39
C THR A 184 9.69 2.91 11.59
N GLY A 185 8.83 3.86 11.98
CA GLY A 185 7.38 3.64 12.07
C GLY A 185 6.74 3.32 10.72
N ALA A 186 7.07 4.08 9.67
CA ALA A 186 6.56 3.85 8.32
C ALA A 186 7.06 2.51 7.75
N VAL A 187 8.34 2.19 7.96
CA VAL A 187 8.90 0.89 7.55
C VAL A 187 8.20 -0.26 8.27
N THR A 188 8.02 -0.15 9.58
CA THR A 188 7.31 -1.18 10.37
C THR A 188 5.88 -1.36 9.85
N LEU A 189 5.17 -0.27 9.58
CA LEU A 189 3.82 -0.32 9.03
C LEU A 189 3.78 -1.03 7.67
N ALA A 190 4.66 -0.64 6.74
CA ALA A 190 4.71 -1.24 5.40
C ALA A 190 5.10 -2.72 5.44
N MET A 191 6.08 -3.09 6.28
CA MET A 191 6.47 -4.49 6.45
C MET A 191 5.33 -5.30 7.06
N ASP A 192 4.81 -4.88 8.20
CA ASP A 192 3.90 -5.70 9.01
C ASP A 192 2.48 -5.77 8.40
N ARG A 193 2.07 -4.76 7.64
CA ARG A 193 0.69 -4.66 7.12
C ARG A 193 0.57 -4.88 5.62
N ILE A 194 1.68 -5.01 4.90
CA ILE A 194 1.68 -5.20 3.45
C ILE A 194 2.69 -6.27 3.04
N LEU A 195 3.99 -6.05 3.27
CA LEU A 195 5.02 -6.89 2.66
C LEU A 195 5.13 -8.28 3.28
N VAL A 196 4.97 -8.43 4.59
CA VAL A 196 4.95 -9.76 5.24
C VAL A 196 3.83 -10.63 4.68
N GLU A 197 2.67 -10.05 4.40
CA GLU A 197 1.56 -10.76 3.78
C GLU A 197 1.82 -11.05 2.30
N GLN A 198 2.26 -10.05 1.54
CA GLN A 198 2.41 -10.17 0.09
C GLN A 198 3.66 -10.95 -0.36
N LEU A 199 4.66 -11.10 0.51
CA LEU A 199 5.86 -11.92 0.29
C LEU A 199 5.73 -13.33 0.89
N ASP A 200 4.56 -13.69 1.42
CA ASP A 200 4.28 -15.06 1.85
C ASP A 200 3.41 -15.79 0.82
N ALA A 201 3.95 -16.84 0.21
CA ALA A 201 3.24 -17.71 -0.75
C ALA A 201 1.97 -18.38 -0.17
N ARG A 202 1.78 -18.33 1.15
CA ARG A 202 0.61 -18.89 1.85
C ARG A 202 -0.53 -17.89 1.97
N HIS A 203 -0.26 -16.59 1.78
CA HIS A 203 -1.26 -15.54 1.90
C HIS A 203 -2.32 -15.61 0.78
N ARG A 204 -3.57 -15.28 1.11
CA ARG A 204 -4.75 -15.42 0.25
C ARG A 204 -5.54 -14.11 0.21
N PRO A 205 -6.26 -13.82 -0.89
CA PRO A 205 -6.50 -14.68 -2.05
C PRO A 205 -5.35 -14.75 -3.06
N CYS A 206 -4.42 -13.78 -3.02
CA CYS A 206 -3.25 -13.69 -3.89
C CYS A 206 -2.09 -12.99 -3.18
N ASN A 207 -0.86 -13.25 -3.66
CA ASN A 207 0.39 -12.68 -3.16
C ASN A 207 1.39 -12.54 -4.33
N PHE A 208 2.51 -11.85 -4.13
CA PHE A 208 3.51 -11.68 -5.19
C PHE A 208 4.27 -12.96 -5.52
N ILE A 209 4.53 -13.81 -4.52
CA ILE A 209 5.34 -15.01 -4.70
C ILE A 209 4.70 -15.98 -5.69
N GLU A 210 3.37 -16.11 -5.66
CA GLU A 210 2.61 -16.91 -6.64
C GLU A 210 2.63 -16.34 -8.06
N LEU A 211 2.94 -15.05 -8.23
CA LEU A 211 3.06 -14.42 -9.54
C LEU A 211 4.44 -14.61 -10.16
N LEU A 212 5.49 -14.84 -9.37
CA LEU A 212 6.87 -14.92 -9.85
C LEU A 212 7.08 -15.90 -11.01
N PRO A 213 6.52 -17.14 -11.01
CA PRO A 213 6.71 -18.04 -12.16
C PRO A 213 6.11 -17.52 -13.47
N ARG A 214 5.13 -16.61 -13.40
CA ARG A 214 4.50 -15.95 -14.57
C ARG A 214 5.18 -14.64 -14.97
N ILE A 215 6.05 -14.13 -14.10
CA ILE A 215 6.86 -12.94 -14.35
C ILE A 215 8.21 -13.36 -14.96
N LEU A 216 8.77 -14.48 -14.50
CA LEU A 216 10.07 -15.02 -14.92
C LEU A 216 10.05 -15.84 -16.22
N GLY A 217 8.86 -16.27 -16.68
CA GLY A 217 8.68 -17.11 -17.88
C GLY A 217 7.80 -16.47 -18.92
#